data_AF-A0A2M8E1B7-F1
#
_entry.id   AF-A0A2M8E1B7-F1
#
_cell.length_a   1.000
_cell.length_b   1.000
_cell.length_c   1.000
_cell.angle_alpha   90.00
_cell.angle_beta   90.00
_cell.angle_gamma   90.00
#
_symmetry.space_group_name_H-M   'P 1'
#
loop_
_entity.id
_entity.type
_entity.pdbx_description
1 polymer ?
#
loop_
_entity_poly.entity_id
_entity_poly.type
_entity_poly.pdbx_seq_one_letter_code
_entity_poly.pdbx_strand_id
1 'polypeptide(L)'
;VLRFIEYMDVGATNGWRMNEVMPSAEVVKLIQSELPLVQLNASSPGETAQRWGYANASGAHDTEAGEIGVISSVTQAFCSSCNRARLSTEGQLYLCLFAEKGYDLRSLVRGQASDADLQSAVAHIWQGRTDNYSEQRSSLPADQGAPVKRVEMSYIGG
;
A
#
# COMPACT_ATOMS: atom_id res chain seq x y z
N VAL A 1 5.59 -1.55 17.29
CA VAL A 1 6.05 -2.40 16.16
C VAL A 1 6.74 -1.52 15.13
N LEU A 2 8.03 -1.74 14.88
CA LEU A 2 8.76 -1.09 13.80
C LEU A 2 8.37 -1.73 12.46
N ARG A 3 8.22 -0.92 11.40
CA ARG A 3 7.87 -1.42 10.07
C ARG A 3 8.87 -0.96 9.03
N PHE A 4 9.37 -1.90 8.25
CA PHE A 4 10.18 -1.64 7.05
C PHE A 4 9.27 -1.67 5.84
N ILE A 5 9.39 -0.69 4.96
CA ILE A 5 8.57 -0.56 3.75
C ILE A 5 9.52 -0.50 2.56
N GLU A 6 9.27 -1.33 1.55
CA GLU A 6 10.03 -1.25 0.31
C GLU A 6 9.88 0.12 -0.34
N TYR A 7 11.00 0.66 -0.82
CA TYR A 7 11.03 1.92 -1.53
C TYR A 7 10.26 1.80 -2.85
N MET A 8 9.35 2.73 -3.10
CA MET A 8 8.61 2.84 -4.36
C MET A 8 9.11 4.07 -5.11
N ASP A 9 9.73 3.89 -6.27
CA ASP A 9 10.19 4.97 -7.15
C ASP A 9 9.02 5.53 -7.98
N VAL A 10 8.11 6.23 -7.32
CA VAL A 10 6.88 6.73 -7.93
C VAL A 10 7.21 7.89 -8.90
N GLY A 11 6.80 7.77 -10.16
CA GLY A 11 6.83 8.87 -11.13
C GLY A 11 8.08 8.99 -12.03
N ALA A 12 9.14 8.22 -11.78
CA ALA A 12 10.36 8.28 -12.59
C ALA A 12 10.40 7.25 -13.74
N THR A 13 9.74 6.10 -13.58
CA THR A 13 9.82 4.97 -14.51
C THR A 13 8.50 4.19 -14.58
N ASN A 14 8.35 3.33 -15.60
CA ASN A 14 7.14 2.52 -15.78
C ASN A 14 7.19 1.13 -15.14
N GLY A 15 8.37 0.58 -14.88
CA GLY A 15 8.58 -0.63 -14.06
C GLY A 15 9.22 -0.26 -12.72
N TRP A 16 9.44 -1.23 -11.82
CA TRP A 16 10.16 -0.98 -10.57
C TRP A 16 11.67 -1.00 -10.80
N ARG A 17 12.39 0.01 -10.29
CA ARG A 17 13.86 0.03 -10.29
C ARG A 17 14.41 -0.82 -9.15
N MET A 18 14.54 -2.12 -9.41
CA MET A 18 14.93 -3.10 -8.40
C MET A 18 16.32 -2.86 -7.79
N ASN A 19 17.20 -2.09 -8.44
CA ASN A 19 18.52 -1.73 -7.90
C ASN A 19 18.45 -0.68 -6.77
N GLU A 20 17.30 -0.04 -6.56
CA GLU A 20 17.05 0.91 -5.46
C GLU A 20 16.17 0.31 -4.36
N VAL A 21 15.77 -0.96 -4.53
CA VAL A 21 14.87 -1.67 -3.62
C VAL A 21 15.66 -2.73 -2.86
N MET A 22 15.59 -2.70 -1.54
CA MET A 22 15.98 -3.84 -0.70
C MET A 22 14.72 -4.69 -0.46
N PRO A 23 14.63 -5.92 -1.02
CA PRO A 23 13.48 -6.79 -0.81
C PRO A 23 13.22 -7.06 0.67
N SER A 24 11.95 -7.14 1.04
CA SER A 24 11.52 -7.43 2.42
C SER A 24 12.10 -8.75 2.95
N ALA A 25 12.25 -9.76 2.08
CA ALA A 25 12.89 -11.03 2.42
C ALA A 25 14.37 -10.88 2.79
N GLU A 26 15.09 -9.93 2.16
CA GLU A 26 16.48 -9.63 2.49
C GLU A 26 16.60 -8.88 3.81
N VAL A 27 15.68 -7.93 4.09
CA VAL A 27 15.60 -7.25 5.38
C VAL A 27 15.38 -8.27 6.50
N VAL A 28 14.44 -9.19 6.34
CA VAL A 28 14.17 -10.26 7.32
C VAL A 28 15.41 -11.12 7.51
N LYS A 29 16.05 -11.57 6.42
CA LYS A 29 17.26 -12.40 6.47
C LYS A 29 18.42 -11.70 7.19
N LEU A 30 18.61 -10.41 6.94
CA LEU A 30 19.65 -9.60 7.58
C LEU A 30 19.37 -9.46 9.08
N ILE A 31 18.13 -9.20 9.48
CA ILE A 31 17.79 -9.11 10.90
C ILE A 31 17.94 -10.48 11.57
N GLN A 32 17.51 -11.56 10.90
CA GLN A 32 17.63 -12.93 11.37
C GLN A 32 19.07 -13.39 11.63
N SER A 33 20.09 -12.78 11.00
CA SER A 33 21.49 -13.13 11.29
C SER A 33 21.96 -12.65 12.67
N GLU A 34 21.33 -11.61 13.21
CA GLU A 34 21.68 -11.01 14.50
C GLU A 34 20.64 -11.32 15.59
N LEU A 35 19.36 -11.35 15.20
CA LEU A 35 18.20 -11.48 16.08
C LEU A 35 17.27 -12.56 15.51
N PRO A 36 17.18 -13.75 16.13
CA PRO A 36 16.29 -14.81 15.67
C PRO A 36 14.85 -14.32 15.53
N LEU A 37 14.22 -14.59 14.38
CA LEU A 37 12.82 -14.23 14.09
C LEU A 37 12.00 -15.47 13.73
N VAL A 38 10.75 -15.48 14.17
CA VAL A 38 9.71 -16.44 13.78
C VAL A 38 8.58 -15.72 13.06
N GLN A 39 8.11 -16.28 11.95
CA GLN A 39 7.00 -15.70 11.21
C GLN A 39 5.69 -15.84 12.00
N LEU A 40 4.91 -14.77 12.05
CA LEU A 40 3.62 -14.74 12.73
C LEU A 40 2.49 -14.69 11.71
N ASN A 41 1.33 -15.21 12.11
CA ASN A 41 0.11 -15.07 11.34
C ASN A 41 -0.34 -13.60 11.30
N ALA A 42 -1.05 -13.24 10.24
CA ALA A 42 -1.76 -11.96 10.17
C ALA A 42 -2.73 -11.84 11.36
N SER A 43 -2.78 -10.65 11.95
CA SER A 43 -3.68 -10.28 13.03
C SER A 43 -5.10 -10.05 12.55
N SER A 44 -5.27 -9.69 11.27
CA SER A 44 -6.57 -9.40 10.66
C SER A 44 -6.56 -9.63 9.14
N PRO A 45 -7.73 -9.90 8.53
CA PRO A 45 -7.85 -9.98 7.07
C PRO A 45 -7.42 -8.68 6.39
N GLY A 46 -6.61 -8.81 5.34
CA GLY A 46 -6.11 -7.65 4.58
C GLY A 46 -4.94 -6.92 5.22
N GLU A 47 -4.34 -7.45 6.29
CA GLU A 47 -3.10 -6.92 6.84
C GLU A 47 -1.98 -6.96 5.79
N THR A 48 -1.43 -5.79 5.46
CA THR A 48 -0.41 -5.64 4.40
C THR A 48 1.00 -5.95 4.88
N ALA A 49 1.24 -5.86 6.19
CA ALA A 49 2.54 -6.12 6.77
C ALA A 49 2.67 -7.61 7.12
N GLN A 50 3.73 -8.27 6.63
CA GLN A 50 4.12 -9.57 7.15
C GLN A 50 4.76 -9.37 8.52
N ARG A 51 4.31 -10.16 9.50
CA ARG A 51 4.72 -10.04 10.90
C ARG A 51 5.80 -11.05 11.24
N TRP A 52 6.83 -10.57 11.93
CA TRP A 52 7.95 -11.38 12.39
C TRP A 52 8.25 -11.07 13.85
N GLY A 53 8.03 -12.05 14.73
CA GLY A 53 8.29 -11.93 16.15
C GLY A 53 9.71 -12.33 16.50
N TYR A 54 10.31 -11.72 17.52
CA TYR A 54 11.61 -12.19 18.03
C TYR A 54 11.45 -13.57 18.67
N ALA A 55 12.35 -14.49 18.36
CA ALA A 55 12.28 -15.85 18.88
C ALA A 55 13.05 -15.98 20.20
N ASN A 56 12.47 -16.69 21.16
CA ASN A 56 13.16 -17.12 22.37
C ASN A 56 14.07 -18.33 22.09
N ALA A 57 14.76 -18.84 23.12
CA ALA A 57 15.67 -19.98 23.01
C ALA A 57 15.02 -21.29 22.50
N SER A 58 13.68 -21.41 22.56
CA SER A 58 12.94 -22.56 22.03
C SER A 58 12.48 -22.38 20.57
N GLY A 59 12.74 -21.22 19.97
CA GLY A 59 12.29 -20.86 18.63
C GLY A 59 10.84 -20.36 18.56
N ALA A 60 10.17 -20.21 19.70
CA ALA A 60 8.82 -19.64 19.80
C ALA A 60 8.89 -18.11 19.94
N HIS A 61 7.80 -17.42 19.58
CA HIS A 61 7.70 -15.97 19.69
C HIS A 61 7.79 -15.52 21.16
N ASP A 62 8.77 -14.69 21.46
CA ASP A 62 8.87 -13.93 22.69
C ASP A 62 8.00 -12.67 22.61
N THR A 63 6.88 -12.71 23.31
CA THR A 63 5.92 -11.59 23.33
C THR A 63 6.45 -10.35 24.04
N GLU A 64 7.41 -10.49 24.96
CA GLU A 64 8.02 -9.36 25.67
C GLU A 64 9.05 -8.64 24.79
N ALA A 65 9.81 -9.41 24.00
CA ALA A 65 10.75 -8.85 23.02
C ALA A 65 10.04 -8.15 21.83
N GLY A 66 8.81 -8.56 21.52
CA GLY A 66 7.95 -7.91 20.53
C GLY A 66 8.15 -8.42 19.10
N GLU A 67 7.93 -7.55 18.11
CA GLU A 67 7.92 -7.91 16.69
C GLU A 67 8.30 -6.75 15.77
N ILE A 68 8.68 -7.10 14.54
CA ILE A 68 8.80 -6.20 13.40
C ILE A 68 7.74 -6.53 12.33
N GLY A 69 7.48 -5.57 11.46
CA GLY A 69 6.71 -5.78 10.23
C GLY A 69 7.51 -5.44 9.00
N VAL A 70 7.27 -6.17 7.91
CA VAL A 70 7.78 -5.82 6.57
C VAL A 70 6.62 -5.64 5.60
N ILE A 71 6.64 -4.55 4.83
CA ILE A 71 5.63 -4.20 3.84
C ILE A 71 6.27 -4.26 2.45
N SER A 72 5.99 -5.36 1.75
CA SER A 72 6.52 -5.70 0.43
C SER A 72 5.79 -4.96 -0.70
N SER A 73 5.80 -3.62 -0.68
CA SER A 73 5.06 -2.76 -1.61
C SER A 73 5.43 -2.94 -3.09
N VAL A 74 6.61 -3.51 -3.37
CA VAL A 74 7.14 -3.76 -4.72
C VAL A 74 7.18 -5.25 -5.03
N THR A 75 7.81 -6.05 -4.18
CA THR A 75 8.10 -7.46 -4.44
C THR A 75 6.89 -8.37 -4.25
N GLN A 76 5.91 -7.96 -3.44
CA GLN A 76 4.65 -8.68 -3.23
C GLN A 76 3.48 -7.69 -3.12
N ALA A 77 3.05 -7.17 -4.28
CA ALA A 77 1.93 -6.24 -4.36
C ALA A 77 0.64 -6.83 -3.75
N PHE A 78 -0.14 -5.96 -3.09
CA PHE A 78 -1.35 -6.32 -2.35
C PHE A 78 -2.57 -5.51 -2.83
N CYS A 79 -2.67 -5.23 -4.13
CA CYS A 79 -3.80 -4.47 -4.66
C CYS A 79 -5.11 -5.28 -4.60
N SER A 80 -5.03 -6.60 -4.84
CA SER A 80 -6.16 -7.54 -4.78
C SER A 80 -6.94 -7.55 -3.46
N SER A 81 -6.28 -7.30 -2.33
CA SER A 81 -6.90 -7.20 -1.00
C SER A 81 -7.06 -5.75 -0.52
N CYS A 82 -6.65 -4.76 -1.32
CA CYS A 82 -6.70 -3.36 -0.93
C CYS A 82 -8.15 -2.87 -0.85
N ASN A 83 -8.54 -2.34 0.30
CA ASN A 83 -9.88 -1.83 0.61
C ASN A 83 -9.86 -0.33 0.96
N ARG A 84 -8.82 0.40 0.53
CA ARG A 84 -8.63 1.82 0.88
C ARG A 84 -9.26 2.75 -0.14
N ALA A 85 -9.96 3.77 0.37
CA ALA A 85 -10.32 4.98 -0.34
C ALA A 85 -9.63 6.17 0.34
N ARG A 86 -9.32 7.23 -0.42
CA ARG A 86 -8.68 8.45 0.10
C ARG A 86 -9.49 9.68 -0.31
N LEU A 87 -9.58 10.66 0.57
CA LEU A 87 -10.18 11.96 0.29
C LEU A 87 -9.08 13.02 0.35
N SER A 88 -8.87 13.78 -0.73
CA SER A 88 -7.88 14.86 -0.73
C SER A 88 -8.38 16.10 0.02
N THR A 89 -7.49 17.05 0.26
CA THR A 89 -7.80 18.34 0.90
C THR A 89 -8.80 19.20 0.13
N GLU A 90 -8.92 18.97 -1.18
CA GLU A 90 -9.83 19.63 -2.12
C GLU A 90 -11.19 18.94 -2.16
N GLY A 91 -11.35 17.84 -1.42
CA GLY A 91 -12.57 17.04 -1.34
C GLY A 91 -12.79 16.13 -2.55
N GLN A 92 -11.70 15.64 -3.15
CA GLN A 92 -11.75 14.63 -4.20
C GLN A 92 -11.51 13.23 -3.65
N LEU A 93 -12.37 12.28 -4.02
CA LEU A 93 -12.23 10.87 -3.69
C LEU A 93 -11.27 10.19 -4.68
N TYR A 94 -10.26 9.50 -4.16
CA TYR A 94 -9.30 8.70 -4.91
C TYR A 94 -9.37 7.24 -4.46
N LEU A 95 -9.35 6.34 -5.44
CA LEU A 95 -9.49 4.88 -5.23
C LEU A 95 -8.14 4.14 -5.20
N CYS A 96 -7.06 4.88 -5.46
CA CYS A 96 -5.69 4.39 -5.44
C CYS A 96 -4.75 5.50 -4.98
N LEU A 97 -3.62 5.11 -4.39
CA LEU A 97 -2.52 6.02 -4.06
C LEU A 97 -1.82 6.59 -5.31
N PHE A 98 -2.06 5.98 -6.48
CA PHE A 98 -1.42 6.32 -7.75
C PHE A 98 -2.44 6.70 -8.84
N ALA A 99 -3.65 7.09 -8.43
CA ALA A 99 -4.72 7.42 -9.34
C ALA A 99 -4.39 8.64 -10.21
N GLU A 100 -4.89 8.64 -11.45
CA GLU A 100 -4.72 9.75 -12.40
C GLU A 100 -5.76 10.85 -12.20
N LYS A 101 -6.93 10.49 -11.64
CA LYS A 101 -8.06 11.38 -11.44
C LYS A 101 -8.80 11.06 -10.14
N GLY A 102 -9.40 12.10 -9.54
CA GLY A 102 -10.29 11.98 -8.38
C GLY A 102 -11.73 12.32 -8.74
N TYR A 103 -12.67 11.89 -7.90
CA TYR A 103 -14.10 12.18 -8.01
C TYR A 103 -14.47 13.34 -7.08
N ASP A 104 -15.09 14.41 -7.60
CA ASP A 104 -15.41 15.61 -6.82
C ASP A 104 -16.63 15.38 -5.90
N LEU A 105 -16.36 14.95 -4.66
CA LEU A 105 -17.39 14.83 -3.63
C LEU A 105 -17.73 16.18 -3.01
N ARG A 106 -16.80 17.14 -3.01
CA ARG A 106 -17.00 18.48 -2.45
C ARG A 106 -18.19 19.18 -3.10
N SER A 107 -18.31 19.09 -4.44
CA SER A 107 -19.42 19.70 -5.16
C SER A 107 -20.77 19.07 -4.81
N LEU A 108 -20.83 17.76 -4.57
CA LEU A 108 -22.06 17.09 -4.10
C LEU A 108 -22.47 17.60 -2.72
N VAL A 109 -21.52 17.64 -1.76
CA VAL A 109 -21.79 18.12 -0.40
C VAL A 109 -22.21 19.59 -0.40
N ARG A 110 -21.49 20.45 -1.14
CA ARG A 110 -21.83 21.89 -1.24
C ARG A 110 -23.12 22.14 -2.02
N GLY A 111 -23.50 21.22 -2.89
CA GLY A 111 -24.79 21.20 -3.59
C GLY A 111 -25.96 20.72 -2.73
N GLN A 112 -25.77 20.52 -1.43
CA GLN A 112 -26.79 20.05 -0.49
C GLN A 112 -27.35 18.65 -0.84
N ALA A 113 -26.52 17.77 -1.40
CA ALA A 113 -26.87 16.37 -1.58
C ALA A 113 -27.27 15.74 -0.22
N SER A 114 -28.28 14.88 -0.22
CA SER A 114 -28.65 14.13 0.98
C SER A 114 -27.62 13.04 1.30
N ASP A 115 -27.65 12.50 2.53
CA ASP A 115 -26.81 11.36 2.90
C ASP A 115 -27.04 10.14 1.99
N ALA A 116 -28.27 9.94 1.53
CA ALA A 116 -28.62 8.87 0.60
C ALA A 116 -27.97 9.08 -0.77
N ASP A 117 -27.94 10.32 -1.27
CA ASP A 117 -27.28 10.67 -2.53
C ASP A 117 -25.77 10.46 -2.43
N LEU A 118 -25.16 10.88 -1.33
CA LEU A 118 -23.72 10.69 -1.06
C LEU A 118 -23.36 9.20 -0.96
N GLN A 119 -24.17 8.42 -0.22
CA GLN A 119 -23.97 6.98 -0.10
C GLN A 119 -24.06 6.30 -1.47
N SER A 120 -25.06 6.65 -2.28
CA SER A 120 -25.24 6.12 -3.64
C SER A 120 -24.05 6.48 -4.53
N ALA A 121 -23.59 7.73 -4.49
CA ALA A 121 -22.44 8.19 -5.27
C ALA A 121 -21.17 7.42 -4.90
N VAL A 122 -20.85 7.31 -3.61
CA VAL A 122 -19.65 6.59 -3.14
C VAL A 122 -19.74 5.11 -3.48
N ALA A 123 -20.90 4.47 -3.29
CA ALA A 123 -21.10 3.06 -3.64
C ALA A 123 -20.90 2.81 -5.14
N HIS A 124 -21.47 3.67 -5.99
CA HIS A 124 -21.32 3.56 -7.44
C HIS A 124 -19.86 3.73 -7.88
N ILE A 125 -19.17 4.74 -7.34
CA ILE A 125 -17.74 4.97 -7.61
C ILE A 125 -16.92 3.75 -7.18
N TRP A 126 -17.17 3.20 -5.99
CA TRP A 126 -16.44 2.06 -5.46
C TRP A 126 -16.66 0.77 -6.25
N GLN A 127 -17.90 0.51 -6.70
CA GLN A 127 -18.22 -0.65 -7.53
C GLN A 127 -17.50 -0.65 -8.88
N GLY A 128 -17.19 0.53 -9.42
CA GLY A 128 -16.40 0.69 -10.65
C GLY A 128 -14.89 0.60 -10.46
N ARG A 129 -14.40 0.40 -9.23
CA ARG A 129 -12.97 0.39 -8.92
C ARG A 129 -12.25 -0.76 -9.61
N THR A 130 -11.22 -0.43 -10.37
CA THR A 130 -10.33 -1.40 -11.05
C THR A 130 -8.85 -1.11 -10.79
N ASP A 131 -8.55 -0.17 -9.89
CA ASP A 131 -7.20 0.28 -9.62
C ASP A 131 -6.33 -0.82 -8.97
N ASN A 132 -5.27 -1.22 -9.68
CA ASN A 132 -4.28 -2.18 -9.22
C ASN A 132 -2.85 -1.79 -9.65
N TYR A 133 -2.51 -0.52 -9.46
CA TYR A 133 -1.26 0.09 -9.94
C TYR A 133 0.00 -0.74 -9.63
N SER A 134 0.23 -1.13 -8.38
CA SER A 134 1.46 -1.86 -8.02
C SER A 134 1.55 -3.22 -8.70
N GLU A 135 0.41 -3.92 -8.87
CA GLU A 135 0.36 -5.20 -9.60
C GLU A 135 0.66 -5.00 -11.09
N GLN A 136 0.05 -3.98 -11.72
CA GLN A 136 0.35 -3.64 -13.11
C GLN A 136 1.84 -3.33 -13.29
N ARG A 137 2.42 -2.52 -12.40
CA ARG A 137 3.82 -2.11 -12.46
C ARG A 137 4.79 -3.26 -12.27
N SER A 138 4.48 -4.20 -11.38
CA SER A 138 5.30 -5.41 -11.18
C SER A 138 5.33 -6.31 -12.42
N SER A 139 4.38 -6.18 -13.35
CA SER A 139 4.37 -6.92 -14.63
C SER A 139 5.14 -6.24 -15.76
N LEU A 140 5.57 -4.99 -15.59
CA LEU A 140 6.23 -4.20 -16.63
C LEU A 140 7.76 -4.27 -16.51
N PRO A 141 8.49 -4.30 -17.64
CA PRO A 141 9.93 -4.10 -17.62
C PRO A 141 10.30 -2.72 -17.06
N ALA A 142 11.44 -2.63 -16.37
CA ALA A 142 12.03 -1.33 -16.04
C ALA A 142 12.25 -0.51 -17.33
N ASP A 143 12.01 0.80 -17.25
CA ASP A 143 12.31 1.80 -18.30
C ASP A 143 11.54 1.74 -19.65
N GLN A 144 10.35 1.14 -19.71
CA GLN A 144 9.53 1.15 -20.94
C GLN A 144 8.30 2.04 -20.85
N GLY A 145 8.36 3.24 -21.46
CA GLY A 145 7.22 4.09 -21.85
C GLY A 145 7.22 5.51 -21.27
N ALA A 146 6.29 6.34 -21.74
CA ALA A 146 6.17 7.74 -21.29
C ALA A 146 5.64 7.81 -19.85
N PRO A 147 6.17 8.72 -19.01
CA PRO A 147 5.62 8.94 -17.68
C PRO A 147 4.17 9.44 -17.79
N VAL A 148 3.25 8.71 -17.16
CA VAL A 148 1.86 9.15 -17.04
C VAL A 148 1.76 10.08 -15.84
N LYS A 149 1.13 11.24 -16.04
CA LYS A 149 0.91 12.22 -14.98
C LYS A 149 -0.07 11.65 -13.97
N ARG A 150 0.38 11.47 -12.73
CA ARG A 150 -0.40 10.89 -11.62
C ARG A 150 -0.48 11.89 -10.49
N VAL A 151 -1.43 11.68 -9.59
CA VAL A 151 -1.49 12.43 -8.35
C VAL A 151 -0.30 12.05 -7.46
N GLU A 152 0.34 13.04 -6.86
CA GLU A 152 1.44 12.81 -5.92
C GLU A 152 0.91 12.19 -4.63
N MET A 153 1.63 11.22 -4.06
CA MET A 153 1.21 10.58 -2.82
C MET A 153 1.07 11.59 -1.68
N SER A 154 1.98 12.57 -1.60
CA SER A 154 1.95 13.66 -0.62
C SER A 154 0.68 14.51 -0.71
N TYR A 155 0.07 14.62 -1.89
CA TYR A 155 -1.17 15.38 -2.09
C TYR A 155 -2.41 14.65 -1.56
N ILE A 156 -2.41 13.31 -1.56
CA ILE A 156 -3.54 12.49 -1.07
C ILE A 156 -3.26 11.81 0.28
N GLY A 157 -2.37 12.40 1.09
CA GLY A 157 -2.06 11.96 2.45
C GLY A 157 -1.30 10.63 2.51
N GLY A 158 -0.39 10.39 1.57
CA GLY A 158 0.54 9.27 1.56
C GLY A 158 1.85 9.58 2.28
#